data_AF-A0A1Q5LCB0-F1
#
_entry.id   AF-A0A1Q5LCB0-F1
#
_cell.length_a   1.000
_cell.length_b   1.000
_cell.length_c   1.000
_cell.angle_alpha   90.00
_cell.angle_beta   90.00
_cell.angle_gamma   90.00
#
_symmetry.space_group_name_H-M   'P 1'
#
loop_
_entity.id
_entity.type
_entity.pdbx_description
1 polymer ?
#
loop_
_entity_poly.entity_id
_entity_poly.type
_entity_poly.pdbx_seq_one_letter_code
_entity_poly.pdbx_strand_id
1 'polypeptide(L)'
;MFAMAGALAGLLLAGCVSSSRTEGDYREKVANTAQAVRSSIETARLLAGAAGEGKAPGPYTSRTLSQLESAVGSVSTQFGSVQPPTREATALRGDVISLLDEVQGVLSQLRIAARQSRLQVLPRLAKPLPGLSERLRRFEELVPT
;
A
#
# COMPACT_ATOMS: atom_id res chain seq x y z
N MET A 1 -18.58 -55.86 -25.21
CA MET A 1 -17.93 -55.04 -26.26
C MET A 1 -17.38 -53.79 -25.57
N PHE A 2 -16.07 -53.57 -25.68
CA PHE A 2 -15.25 -52.60 -24.95
C PHE A 2 -15.42 -51.13 -25.38
N ALA A 3 -15.09 -50.21 -24.45
CA ALA A 3 -14.47 -48.86 -24.57
C ALA A 3 -15.18 -47.89 -23.60
N MET A 4 -14.69 -47.47 -22.43
CA MET A 4 -13.40 -46.96 -21.94
C MET A 4 -12.94 -45.62 -22.57
N ALA A 5 -12.79 -44.63 -21.67
CA ALA A 5 -11.97 -43.41 -21.75
C ALA A 5 -12.48 -42.26 -22.66
N GLY A 6 -12.40 -40.99 -22.28
CA GLY A 6 -11.80 -40.38 -21.10
C GLY A 6 -11.84 -38.85 -21.16
N ALA A 7 -11.57 -38.27 -19.99
CA ALA A 7 -10.99 -36.95 -19.69
C ALA A 7 -11.34 -35.73 -20.55
N LEU A 8 -11.87 -34.68 -19.91
CA LEU A 8 -11.22 -33.36 -19.90
C LEU A 8 -11.81 -32.48 -18.79
N ALA A 9 -11.34 -32.76 -17.57
CA ALA A 9 -11.39 -31.82 -16.46
C ALA A 9 -10.13 -30.96 -16.48
N GLY A 10 -10.30 -29.63 -16.36
CA GLY A 10 -9.25 -28.70 -15.93
C GLY A 10 -8.64 -27.86 -17.04
N LEU A 11 -9.10 -26.60 -17.18
CA LEU A 11 -8.24 -25.45 -17.50
C LEU A 11 -8.97 -24.08 -17.45
N LEU A 12 -9.57 -23.66 -16.32
CA LEU A 12 -10.11 -22.29 -16.20
C LEU A 12 -9.83 -21.60 -14.86
N LEU A 13 -8.68 -21.91 -14.24
CA LEU A 13 -8.06 -21.00 -13.27
C LEU A 13 -6.94 -20.24 -13.97
N ALA A 14 -7.32 -19.38 -14.92
CA ALA A 14 -6.46 -18.31 -15.39
C ALA A 14 -6.28 -17.35 -14.22
N GLY A 15 -5.25 -17.57 -13.42
CA GLY A 15 -4.71 -16.56 -12.53
C GLY A 15 -4.26 -15.40 -13.40
N CYS A 16 -5.09 -14.36 -13.49
CA CYS A 16 -4.75 -13.07 -14.11
C CYS A 16 -3.71 -12.37 -13.23
N VAL A 17 -2.52 -12.95 -13.15
CA VAL A 17 -1.32 -12.22 -12.76
C VAL A 17 -1.17 -11.12 -13.79
N SER A 18 -1.40 -9.86 -13.41
CA SER A 18 -1.11 -8.74 -14.30
C SER A 18 0.41 -8.63 -14.40
N SER A 19 1.02 -9.40 -15.28
CA SER A 19 2.42 -9.22 -15.64
C SER A 19 2.56 -7.81 -16.23
N SER A 20 3.42 -6.97 -15.69
CA SER A 20 3.91 -5.83 -16.48
C SER A 20 4.71 -6.43 -17.63
N ARG A 21 4.32 -6.17 -18.88
CA ARG A 21 4.96 -6.79 -20.04
C ARG A 21 6.31 -6.14 -20.34
N THR A 22 6.49 -4.89 -19.91
CA THR A 22 7.72 -4.12 -20.08
C THR A 22 8.19 -3.51 -18.75
N GLU A 23 9.44 -3.06 -18.70
CA GLU A 23 9.95 -2.29 -17.56
C GLU A 23 9.20 -0.95 -17.38
N GLY A 24 8.80 -0.29 -18.46
CA GLY A 24 8.02 0.95 -18.42
C GLY A 24 6.69 0.74 -17.71
N ASP A 25 5.94 -0.30 -18.10
CA ASP A 25 4.66 -0.66 -17.46
C ASP A 25 4.85 -0.96 -15.96
N TYR A 26 5.99 -1.58 -15.60
CA TYR A 26 6.28 -1.89 -14.20
C TYR A 26 6.56 -0.61 -13.39
N ARG A 27 7.36 0.30 -13.94
CA ARG A 27 7.64 1.62 -13.32
C ARG A 27 6.38 2.44 -13.15
N GLU A 28 5.46 2.40 -14.12
CA GLU A 28 4.17 3.07 -14.01
C GLU A 28 3.31 2.49 -12.87
N LYS A 29 3.26 1.15 -12.75
CA LYS A 29 2.58 0.51 -11.61
C LYS A 29 3.21 0.88 -10.27
N VAL A 30 4.54 0.98 -10.21
CA VAL A 30 5.28 1.44 -9.02
C VAL A 30 4.90 2.89 -8.69
N ALA A 31 4.94 3.80 -9.67
CA ALA A 31 4.58 5.20 -9.49
C ALA A 31 3.13 5.37 -8.99
N ASN A 32 2.18 4.68 -9.63
CA ASN A 32 0.76 4.71 -9.24
C ASN A 32 0.54 4.15 -7.82
N THR A 33 1.25 3.08 -7.46
CA THR A 33 1.22 2.50 -6.10
C THR A 33 1.76 3.51 -5.09
N ALA A 34 2.90 4.14 -5.39
CA ALA A 34 3.53 5.11 -4.52
C ALA A 34 2.64 6.33 -4.30
N GLN A 35 2.04 6.87 -5.36
CA GLN A 35 1.10 8.00 -5.30
C GLN A 35 -0.13 7.69 -4.43
N ALA A 36 -0.76 6.53 -4.63
CA ALA A 36 -1.94 6.12 -3.86
C ALA A 36 -1.63 6.00 -2.36
N VAL A 37 -0.49 5.41 -2.02
CA VAL A 37 -0.05 5.25 -0.62
C VAL A 37 0.36 6.60 -0.04
N ARG A 38 1.06 7.44 -0.79
CA ARG A 38 1.47 8.78 -0.35
C ARG A 38 0.27 9.64 0.01
N SER A 39 -0.75 9.66 -0.85
CA SER A 39 -2.01 10.39 -0.59
C SER A 39 -2.68 9.93 0.72
N SER A 40 -2.68 8.62 0.96
CA SER A 40 -3.25 8.03 2.18
C SER A 40 -2.49 8.43 3.44
N ILE A 41 -1.15 8.43 3.41
CA ILE A 41 -0.35 8.79 4.58
C ILE A 41 -0.30 10.29 4.85
N GLU A 42 -0.40 11.14 3.83
CA GLU A 42 -0.56 12.58 4.04
C GLU A 42 -1.89 12.88 4.75
N THR A 43 -2.96 12.18 4.34
CA THR A 43 -4.26 12.25 5.03
C THR A 43 -4.13 11.80 6.49
N ALA A 44 -3.44 10.69 6.75
CA ALA A 44 -3.19 10.20 8.11
C ALA A 44 -2.39 11.21 8.96
N ARG A 45 -1.39 11.87 8.36
CA ARG A 45 -0.57 12.88 9.02
C ARG A 45 -1.39 14.11 9.42
N LEU A 46 -2.20 14.63 8.50
CA LEU A 46 -3.09 15.77 8.78
C LEU A 46 -4.10 15.43 9.88
N LEU A 47 -4.70 14.25 9.81
CA LEU A 47 -5.64 13.78 10.82
C LEU A 47 -4.98 13.58 12.20
N ALA A 48 -3.76 13.04 12.24
CA ALA A 48 -3.00 12.86 13.47
C ALA A 48 -2.69 14.20 14.15
N GLY A 49 -2.32 15.22 13.38
CA GLY A 49 -2.14 16.59 13.86
C GLY A 49 -3.43 17.17 14.43
N ALA A 50 -4.52 17.14 13.66
CA ALA A 50 -5.82 17.65 14.08
C ALA A 50 -6.35 16.96 15.35
N ALA A 51 -6.20 15.64 15.45
CA ALA A 51 -6.61 14.88 16.63
C ALA A 51 -5.77 15.20 17.87
N GLY A 52 -4.45 15.38 17.72
CA GLY A 52 -3.57 15.81 18.81
C GLY A 52 -3.89 17.21 19.33
N GLU A 53 -4.41 18.08 18.47
CA GLU A 53 -4.88 19.43 18.82
C GLU A 53 -6.34 19.46 19.32
N GLY A 54 -7.00 18.31 19.47
CA GLY A 54 -8.40 18.24 19.90
C GLY A 54 -9.42 18.70 18.84
N LYS A 55 -8.99 18.85 17.58
CA LYS A 55 -9.82 19.30 16.44
C LYS A 55 -10.47 18.15 15.66
N ALA A 56 -10.23 16.91 16.07
CA ALA A 56 -10.86 15.72 15.48
C ALA A 56 -11.35 14.77 16.60
N PRO A 57 -12.65 14.39 16.63
CA PRO A 57 -13.18 13.47 17.64
C PRO A 57 -12.53 12.08 17.56
N GLY A 58 -12.25 11.47 18.72
CA GLY A 58 -11.61 10.16 18.80
C GLY A 58 -12.27 9.04 17.97
N PRO A 59 -13.60 8.87 18.00
CA PRO A 59 -14.28 7.86 17.18
C PRO A 59 -14.08 8.09 15.67
N TYR A 60 -14.12 9.35 15.23
CA TYR A 60 -13.85 9.72 13.84
C TYR A 60 -12.40 9.40 13.48
N THR A 61 -11.44 9.83 14.30
CA THR A 61 -10.01 9.57 14.09
C THR A 61 -9.70 8.08 14.01
N SER A 62 -10.22 7.27 14.93
CA SER A 62 -10.01 5.83 14.94
C SER A 62 -10.58 5.15 13.70
N ARG A 63 -11.78 5.55 13.24
CA ARG A 63 -12.41 4.98 12.05
C ARG A 63 -11.63 5.34 10.79
N THR A 64 -11.28 6.61 10.62
CA THR A 64 -10.55 7.09 9.45
C THR A 64 -9.16 6.46 9.34
N LEU A 65 -8.42 6.34 10.46
CA LEU A 65 -7.13 5.63 10.45
C LEU A 65 -7.28 4.15 10.06
N SER A 66 -8.35 3.49 10.49
CA SER A 66 -8.64 2.10 10.10
C SER A 66 -8.95 1.97 8.60
N GLN A 67 -9.63 2.95 8.01
CA GLN A 67 -9.90 3.00 6.57
C GLN A 67 -8.63 3.23 5.77
N LEU A 68 -7.76 4.15 6.22
CA LEU A 68 -6.49 4.43 5.57
C LEU A 68 -5.53 3.23 5.62
N GLU A 69 -5.42 2.54 6.76
CA GLU A 69 -4.64 1.30 6.87
C GLU A 69 -5.17 0.20 5.94
N SER A 70 -6.49 0.03 5.89
CA SER A 70 -7.13 -0.93 4.96
C SER A 70 -6.87 -0.57 3.49
N ALA A 71 -6.93 0.71 3.15
CA ALA A 71 -6.68 1.20 1.79
C ALA A 71 -5.23 0.95 1.36
N VAL A 72 -4.26 1.28 2.21
CA VAL A 72 -2.84 0.98 1.96
C VAL A 72 -2.60 -0.53 1.89
N GLY A 73 -3.22 -1.32 2.78
CA GLY A 73 -3.13 -2.79 2.74
C GLY A 73 -3.63 -3.39 1.43
N SER A 74 -4.74 -2.86 0.92
CA SER A 74 -5.32 -3.30 -0.35
C SER A 74 -4.41 -2.97 -1.54
N VAL A 75 -3.89 -1.73 -1.60
CA VAL A 75 -2.93 -1.29 -2.63
C VAL A 75 -1.65 -2.13 -2.57
N SER A 76 -1.14 -2.41 -1.37
CA SER A 76 0.07 -3.22 -1.18
C SER A 76 -0.11 -4.66 -1.65
N THR A 77 -1.27 -5.26 -1.34
CA THR A 77 -1.62 -6.62 -1.78
C THR A 77 -1.74 -6.70 -3.30
N GLN A 78 -2.38 -5.69 -3.91
CA GLN A 78 -2.53 -5.60 -5.36
C GLN A 78 -1.17 -5.45 -6.05
N PHE A 79 -0.32 -4.54 -5.57
CA PHE A 79 1.04 -4.36 -6.10
C PHE A 79 1.90 -5.62 -5.90
N GLY A 80 1.81 -6.27 -4.74
CA GLY A 80 2.54 -7.50 -4.44
C GLY A 80 2.25 -8.64 -5.42
N SER A 81 1.09 -8.63 -6.08
CA SER A 81 0.69 -9.60 -7.10
C SER A 81 1.24 -9.30 -8.50
N VAL A 82 1.80 -8.10 -8.71
CA VAL A 82 2.43 -7.70 -9.99
C VAL A 82 3.80 -8.37 -10.11
N GLN A 83 4.00 -9.11 -11.20
CA GLN A 83 5.28 -9.77 -11.48
C GLN A 83 6.24 -8.82 -12.20
N PRO A 84 7.48 -8.68 -11.70
CA PRO A 84 8.51 -7.89 -12.37
C PRO A 84 9.04 -8.61 -13.63
N PRO A 85 9.34 -7.90 -14.73
CA PRO A 85 9.82 -8.51 -15.98
C PRO A 85 11.34 -8.75 -16.01
N THR A 86 12.10 -8.05 -15.16
CA THR A 86 13.57 -8.07 -15.13
C THR A 86 14.12 -8.20 -13.72
N ARG A 87 15.43 -8.45 -13.59
CA ARG A 87 16.10 -8.52 -12.28
C ARG A 87 16.14 -7.15 -11.60
N GLU A 88 16.33 -6.11 -12.38
CA GLU A 88 16.31 -4.71 -11.96
C GLU A 88 14.92 -4.34 -11.43
N ALA A 89 13.85 -4.73 -12.13
CA ALA A 89 12.49 -4.58 -11.66
C ALA A 89 12.19 -5.41 -10.40
N THR A 90 12.86 -6.55 -10.22
CA THR A 90 12.75 -7.37 -9.00
C THR A 90 13.38 -6.67 -7.80
N ALA A 91 14.52 -6.01 -7.97
CA ALA A 91 15.12 -5.19 -6.91
C ALA A 91 14.20 -4.01 -6.56
N LEU A 92 13.70 -3.29 -7.57
CA LEU A 92 12.74 -2.21 -7.39
C LEU A 92 11.48 -2.67 -6.63
N ARG A 93 10.97 -3.86 -6.94
CA ARG A 93 9.86 -4.48 -6.20
C ARG A 93 10.16 -4.60 -4.72
N GLY A 94 11.35 -5.09 -4.38
CA GLY A 94 11.79 -5.27 -3.00
C GLY A 94 11.84 -3.96 -2.23
N ASP A 95 12.37 -2.92 -2.87
CA ASP A 95 12.46 -1.58 -2.28
C ASP A 95 11.07 -0.98 -1.99
N VAL A 96 10.15 -1.11 -2.95
CA VAL A 96 8.77 -0.63 -2.80
C VAL A 96 8.06 -1.42 -1.70
N ILE A 97 8.11 -2.75 -1.70
CA ILE A 97 7.47 -3.58 -0.66
C ILE A 97 7.97 -3.23 0.73
N SER A 98 9.29 -3.09 0.89
CA SER A 98 9.88 -2.73 2.18
C SER A 98 9.34 -1.38 2.69
N LEU A 99 9.21 -0.39 1.80
CA LEU A 99 8.62 0.90 2.14
C LEU A 99 7.12 0.81 2.47
N LEU A 100 6.36 -0.03 1.77
CA LEU A 100 4.95 -0.25 2.06
C LEU A 100 4.75 -0.89 3.43
N ASP A 101 5.59 -1.84 3.81
CA ASP A 101 5.57 -2.48 5.13
C ASP A 101 5.86 -1.46 6.25
N GLU A 102 6.84 -0.57 6.05
CA GLU A 102 7.12 0.53 6.98
C GLU A 102 5.90 1.44 7.16
N VAL A 103 5.24 1.82 6.05
CA VAL A 103 4.03 2.65 6.08
C VAL A 103 2.90 1.96 6.85
N GLN A 104 2.63 0.69 6.55
CA GLN A 104 1.60 -0.09 7.26
C GLN A 104 1.88 -0.16 8.76
N GLY A 105 3.14 -0.35 9.14
CA GLY A 105 3.57 -0.34 10.54
C GLY A 105 3.25 0.98 11.26
N VAL A 106 3.45 2.13 10.61
CA VAL A 106 3.12 3.45 11.21
C VAL A 106 1.60 3.65 11.29
N LEU A 107 0.85 3.31 10.24
CA LEU A 107 -0.61 3.43 10.23
C LEU A 107 -1.25 2.54 11.31
N SER A 108 -0.75 1.32 11.49
CA SER A 108 -1.23 0.42 12.54
C SER A 108 -1.01 1.00 13.93
N GLN A 109 0.17 1.59 14.18
CA GLN A 109 0.44 2.27 15.46
C GLN A 109 -0.51 3.44 15.71
N LEU A 110 -0.78 4.26 14.69
CA LEU A 110 -1.73 5.36 14.78
C LEU A 110 -3.14 4.85 15.09
N ARG A 111 -3.62 3.84 14.36
CA ARG A 111 -4.95 3.23 14.59
C ARG A 111 -5.06 2.66 16.00
N ILE A 112 -4.06 1.94 16.47
CA ILE A 112 -4.04 1.34 17.82
C ILE A 112 -4.13 2.44 18.89
N ALA A 113 -3.32 3.50 18.77
CA ALA A 113 -3.35 4.62 19.72
C ALA A 113 -4.70 5.34 19.70
N ALA A 114 -5.27 5.59 18.52
CA ALA A 114 -6.58 6.23 18.38
C ALA A 114 -7.70 5.37 18.99
N ARG A 115 -7.68 4.05 18.77
CA ARG A 115 -8.64 3.10 19.36
C ARG A 115 -8.58 3.06 20.88
N GLN A 116 -7.41 3.33 21.45
CA GLN A 116 -7.19 3.41 22.90
C GLN A 116 -7.40 4.83 23.46
N SER A 117 -8.02 5.74 22.68
CA SER A 117 -8.26 7.12 23.07
C SER A 117 -7.00 7.93 23.40
N ARG A 118 -5.83 7.51 22.91
CA ARG A 118 -4.53 8.20 23.10
C ARG A 118 -4.28 9.18 21.96
N LEU A 119 -5.17 10.14 21.75
CA LEU A 119 -5.11 11.07 20.61
C LEU A 119 -3.90 12.02 20.67
N GLN A 120 -3.50 12.42 21.88
CA GLN A 120 -2.38 13.31 22.14
C GLN A 120 -1.02 12.75 21.68
N VAL A 121 -0.88 11.43 21.53
CA VAL A 121 0.38 10.81 21.05
C VAL A 121 0.43 10.67 19.53
N LEU A 122 -0.68 10.87 18.81
CA LEU A 122 -0.75 10.68 17.37
C LEU A 122 0.23 11.57 16.58
N PRO A 123 0.40 12.88 16.88
CA PRO A 123 1.38 13.69 16.17
C PRO A 123 2.82 13.15 16.30
N ARG A 124 3.17 12.60 17.46
CA ARG A 124 4.48 11.97 17.68
C ARG A 124 4.63 10.69 16.86
N LEU A 125 3.60 9.84 16.84
CA LEU A 125 3.61 8.60 16.06
C LEU A 125 3.61 8.87 14.54
N ALA A 126 3.06 10.00 14.10
CA ALA A 126 3.05 10.42 12.70
C ALA A 126 4.37 11.06 12.22
N LYS A 127 5.36 11.29 13.10
CA LYS A 127 6.66 11.90 12.75
C LYS A 127 7.40 11.21 11.58
N PRO A 128 7.33 9.88 11.39
CA PRO A 128 7.97 9.24 10.24
C PRO A 128 7.28 9.53 8.90
N LEU A 129 5.99 9.89 8.89
CA LEU A 129 5.19 9.98 7.66
C LEU A 129 5.73 10.96 6.61
N PRO A 130 6.25 12.16 6.95
CA PRO A 130 6.90 13.04 5.98
C PRO A 130 8.09 12.39 5.26
N GLY A 131 8.94 11.66 5.99
CA GLY A 131 10.09 10.97 5.39
C GLY A 131 9.66 9.81 4.49
N LEU A 132 8.61 9.09 4.87
CA LEU A 132 8.02 8.04 4.04
C LEU A 132 7.33 8.61 2.79
N SER A 133 6.63 9.74 2.93
CA SER A 133 5.99 10.48 1.83
C SER A 133 7.02 10.91 0.78
N GLU A 134 8.16 11.42 1.24
CA GLU A 134 9.26 11.82 0.36
C GLU A 134 9.92 10.63 -0.35
N ARG A 135 10.06 9.48 0.33
CA ARG A 135 10.52 8.24 -0.30
C ARG A 135 9.53 7.73 -1.37
N LEU A 136 8.22 7.81 -1.10
CA LEU A 136 7.18 7.45 -2.08
C LEU A 136 7.21 8.38 -3.29
N ARG A 137 7.37 9.70 -3.08
CA ARG A 137 7.47 10.69 -4.16
C ARG A 137 8.58 10.36 -5.15
N ARG A 138 9.74 9.88 -4.69
CA ARG A 138 10.84 9.48 -5.57
C ARG A 138 10.49 8.32 -6.51
N PHE A 139 9.54 7.46 -6.15
CA PHE A 139 9.04 6.42 -7.03
C PHE A 139 8.06 6.96 -8.09
N GLU A 140 7.33 8.05 -7.80
CA GLU A 140 6.46 8.74 -8.76
C GLU A 140 7.28 9.36 -9.90
N GLU A 141 8.50 9.82 -9.60
CA GLU A 141 9.42 10.45 -10.55
C GLU A 141 10.12 9.45 -11.50
N LEU A 142 9.87 8.14 -11.36
CA LEU A 142 10.45 7.11 -12.24
C LEU A 142 9.83 7.06 -13.64
N VAL A 143 8.70 7.74 -13.86
CA VAL A 143 8.00 7.79 -15.14
C VAL A 143 8.28 9.13 -15.80
N PRO A 144 8.95 9.18 -16.97
CA PRO A 144 9.12 10.42 -17.72
C PRO A 144 7.75 10.91 -18.22
N THR A 145 7.47 12.20 -18.01
CA THR A 145 6.26 12.90 -18.51
C THR A 145 6.25 13.02 -20.02
#